data_AF-A0A1R4G1F1-F1
#
_entry.id   AF-A0A1R4G1F1-F1
#
_cell.length_a   1.000
_cell.length_b   1.000
_cell.length_c   1.000
_cell.angle_alpha   90.00
_cell.angle_beta   90.00
_cell.angle_gamma   90.00
#
_symmetry.space_group_name_H-M   'P 1'
#
loop_
_entity.id
_entity.type
_entity.pdbx_description
1 polymer ?
#
loop_
_entity_poly.entity_id
_entity_poly.type
_entity_poly.pdbx_seq_one_letter_code
_entity_poly.pdbx_strand_id
1 'polypeptide(L)'
;MAKPVGRRGSWFADWKGESLPCVHECWCRPGKGTLSYLDPHVGDDPKWSPFIAAIRSGEKVILTRDELGADGQPFRRLSYIATYGVKDVQVEGTNLAFQFVERLDNFT
;
A
#
# COMPACT_ATOMS: atom_id res chain seq x y z
N MET A 1 4.26 20.77 6.08
CA MET A 1 4.86 19.83 5.11
C MET A 1 3.82 19.44 4.09
N ALA A 2 4.22 19.11 2.85
CA ALA A 2 3.29 18.61 1.84
C ALA A 2 2.79 17.19 2.24
N LYS A 3 1.56 16.85 1.88
CA LYS A 3 0.96 15.52 2.09
C LYS A 3 0.53 14.93 0.75
N PRO A 4 0.51 13.59 0.61
CA PRO A 4 -0.09 12.96 -0.56
C PRO A 4 -1.55 13.36 -0.72
N VAL A 5 -2.00 13.51 -1.97
CA VAL A 5 -3.37 13.87 -2.30
C VAL A 5 -4.08 12.65 -2.87
N GLY A 6 -4.92 12.02 -2.04
CA GLY A 6 -5.77 10.91 -2.49
C GLY A 6 -7.13 11.39 -2.97
N ARG A 7 -7.85 10.48 -3.64
CA ARG A 7 -9.23 10.69 -4.11
C ARG A 7 -10.14 9.60 -3.54
N ARG A 8 -11.36 9.95 -3.14
CA ARG A 8 -12.32 8.97 -2.61
C ARG A 8 -12.54 7.86 -3.64
N GLY A 9 -12.45 6.60 -3.22
CA GLY A 9 -12.60 5.43 -4.09
C GLY A 9 -11.35 5.08 -4.92
N SER A 10 -10.29 5.88 -4.85
CA SER A 10 -8.99 5.60 -5.48
C SER A 10 -8.08 4.83 -4.53
N TRP A 11 -7.41 3.82 -5.07
CA TRP A 11 -6.31 3.12 -4.40
C TRP A 11 -4.96 3.81 -4.59
N PHE A 12 -4.96 5.01 -5.20
CA PHE A 12 -3.78 5.81 -5.48
C PHE A 12 -3.85 7.18 -4.81
N ALA A 13 -2.68 7.74 -4.52
CA ALA A 13 -2.52 9.12 -4.10
C ALA A 13 -1.36 9.79 -4.86
N ASP A 14 -1.55 11.07 -5.18
CA ASP A 14 -0.56 11.87 -5.90
C ASP A 14 0.48 12.43 -4.91
N TRP A 15 1.76 12.18 -5.15
CA TRP A 15 2.89 12.65 -4.36
C TRP A 15 4.05 13.07 -5.27
N LYS A 16 4.56 14.29 -5.12
CA LYS A 16 5.67 14.84 -5.94
C LYS A 16 5.48 14.66 -7.46
N GLY A 17 4.23 14.75 -7.94
CA GLY A 17 3.89 14.60 -9.36
C GLY A 17 3.75 13.15 -9.85
N GLU A 18 3.87 12.18 -8.96
CA GLU A 18 3.69 10.75 -9.24
C GLU A 18 2.42 10.21 -8.58
N SER A 19 1.67 9.36 -9.28
CA SER A 19 0.50 8.68 -8.70
C SER A 19 0.92 7.32 -8.15
N LEU A 20 0.94 7.18 -6.83
CA LEU A 20 1.48 6.00 -6.15
C LEU A 20 0.37 5.14 -5.54
N PRO A 21 0.51 3.80 -5.59
CA PRO A 21 -0.42 2.88 -4.96
C PRO A 21 -0.37 2.99 -3.44
N CYS A 22 -1.53 3.05 -2.80
CA CYS A 22 -1.69 3.10 -1.35
C CYS A 22 -1.95 1.70 -0.78
N VAL A 23 -1.16 1.28 0.19
CA VAL A 23 -1.26 -0.02 0.87
C VAL A 23 -1.53 0.16 2.35
N HIS A 24 -2.24 -0.78 2.97
CA HIS A 24 -2.78 -0.64 4.32
C HIS A 24 -1.86 -1.21 5.40
N GLU A 25 -1.57 -0.46 6.45
CA GLU A 25 -0.69 -0.87 7.55
C GLU A 25 -1.16 -2.14 8.27
N CYS A 26 -2.46 -2.42 8.30
CA CYS A 26 -2.99 -3.63 8.95
C CYS A 26 -2.54 -4.94 8.27
N TRP A 27 -2.10 -4.88 7.01
CA TRP A 27 -1.56 -6.01 6.27
C TRP A 27 -0.04 -6.13 6.35
N CYS A 28 0.62 -5.20 7.05
CA CYS A 28 2.05 -5.29 7.32
C CYS A 28 2.33 -6.37 8.38
N ARG A 29 3.33 -7.20 8.12
CA ARG A 29 3.81 -8.26 9.02
C ARG A 29 5.27 -7.96 9.42
N PRO A 30 5.55 -7.65 10.70
CA PRO A 30 6.92 -7.48 11.16
C PRO A 30 7.66 -8.82 11.16
N GLY A 31 8.88 -8.83 10.64
CA GLY A 31 9.82 -9.95 10.66
C GLY A 31 11.10 -9.60 11.42
N LYS A 32 12.05 -10.53 11.50
CA LYS A 32 13.37 -10.26 12.09
C LYS A 32 14.13 -9.25 11.22
N GLY A 33 14.06 -7.98 11.60
CA GLY A 33 14.75 -6.88 10.91
C GLY A 33 14.17 -6.50 9.55
N THR A 34 12.99 -7.00 9.20
CA THR A 34 12.32 -6.74 7.92
C THR A 34 10.84 -6.45 8.13
N LEU A 35 10.24 -5.70 7.20
CA LEU A 35 8.79 -5.49 7.14
C LEU A 35 8.29 -6.10 5.83
N SER A 36 7.30 -6.97 5.93
CA SER A 36 6.65 -7.59 4.77
C SER A 36 5.18 -7.17 4.69
N TYR A 37 4.60 -7.28 3.51
CA TYR A 37 3.19 -7.02 3.25
C TYR A 37 2.50 -8.30 2.81
N LEU A 38 1.29 -8.54 3.30
CA LEU A 38 0.44 -9.65 2.87
C LEU A 38 -1.03 -9.23 2.92
N ASP A 39 -1.59 -8.87 1.76
CA ASP A 39 -3.01 -8.56 1.60
C ASP A 39 -3.74 -9.76 0.97
N PRO A 40 -4.67 -10.41 1.70
CA PRO A 40 -5.30 -11.65 1.25
C PRO A 40 -6.54 -11.45 0.38
N HIS A 41 -6.80 -10.24 -0.12
CA HIS A 41 -8.05 -9.88 -0.80
C HIS A 41 -7.92 -9.56 -2.30
N VAL A 42 -6.82 -9.94 -2.95
CA VAL A 42 -6.76 -9.89 -4.42
C VAL A 42 -7.94 -10.69 -4.98
N GLY A 43 -8.70 -10.06 -5.89
CA GLY A 43 -9.92 -10.64 -6.45
C GLY A 43 -10.36 -9.93 -7.72
N ASP A 44 -11.65 -10.04 -8.04
CA ASP A 44 -12.20 -9.65 -9.34
C ASP A 44 -12.44 -8.14 -9.52
N ASP A 45 -12.20 -7.31 -8.49
CA ASP A 45 -12.29 -5.85 -8.65
C ASP A 45 -11.29 -5.39 -9.73
N PRO A 46 -11.74 -4.74 -10.81
CA PRO A 46 -10.88 -4.32 -11.92
C PRO A 46 -9.77 -3.36 -11.50
N LYS A 47 -9.83 -2.77 -10.29
CA LYS A 47 -8.75 -1.94 -9.72
C LYS A 47 -7.51 -2.74 -9.33
N TRP A 48 -7.62 -4.04 -9.06
CA TRP A 48 -6.47 -4.87 -8.69
C TRP A 48 -5.40 -4.93 -9.77
N SER A 49 -5.80 -5.14 -11.03
CA SER A 49 -4.87 -5.26 -12.15
C SER A 49 -3.96 -4.02 -12.32
N PRO A 50 -4.48 -2.78 -12.45
CA PRO A 50 -3.63 -1.59 -12.54
C PRO A 50 -2.89 -1.30 -11.23
N PHE A 51 -3.46 -1.63 -10.07
CA PHE A 51 -2.79 -1.48 -8.78
C PHE A 51 -1.53 -2.34 -8.67
N ILE A 52 -1.65 -3.64 -8.93
CA ILE A 52 -0.52 -4.59 -8.90
C ILE A 52 0.53 -4.22 -9.96
N ALA A 53 0.09 -3.83 -11.17
CA ALA A 53 0.99 -3.40 -12.23
C ALA A 53 1.80 -2.15 -11.84
N ALA A 54 1.18 -1.18 -11.16
CA ALA A 54 1.87 0.00 -10.66
C ALA A 54 2.89 -0.34 -9.56
N ILE A 55 2.56 -1.24 -8.64
CA ILE A 55 3.52 -1.69 -7.61
C ILE A 55 4.72 -2.39 -8.25
N ARG A 56 4.48 -3.29 -9.22
CA ARG A 56 5.55 -4.03 -9.91
C ARG A 56 6.46 -3.14 -10.75
N SER A 57 5.90 -2.12 -11.42
CA SER A 57 6.67 -1.25 -12.31
C SER A 57 7.36 -0.11 -11.58
N GLY A 58 6.69 0.48 -10.60
CA GLY A 58 7.21 1.61 -9.84
C GLY A 58 8.07 1.21 -8.65
N GLU A 59 7.95 -0.03 -8.17
CA GLU A 59 8.62 -0.57 -6.96
C GLU A 59 8.48 0.37 -5.75
N LYS A 60 7.37 1.11 -5.69
CA LYS A 60 7.09 2.12 -4.68
C LYS A 60 5.63 2.09 -4.27
N VAL A 61 5.38 2.27 -2.98
CA VAL A 61 4.03 2.33 -2.40
C VAL A 61 3.95 3.43 -1.36
N ILE A 62 2.75 3.97 -1.14
CA ILE A 62 2.42 4.78 0.03
C ILE A 62 1.81 3.88 1.09
N LEU A 63 2.42 3.81 2.27
CA LEU A 63 1.84 3.14 3.42
C LEU A 63 0.81 4.05 4.11
N THR A 64 -0.37 3.51 4.39
CA THR A 64 -1.46 4.24 5.04
C THR A 64 -1.85 3.62 6.37
N ARG A 65 -2.30 4.47 7.30
CA ARG A 65 -2.94 4.01 8.54
C ARG A 65 -4.44 3.99 8.33
N ASP A 66 -5.08 2.94 8.81
CA ASP A 66 -6.50 2.71 8.63
C ASP A 66 -7.18 2.40 9.96
N GLU A 67 -8.41 2.87 10.10
CA GLU A 67 -9.36 2.40 11.09
C GLU A 67 -10.01 1.13 10.54
N LEU A 68 -9.99 0.07 11.34
CA LEU A 68 -10.55 -1.23 10.97
C LEU A 68 -12.02 -1.32 11.37
N GLY A 69 -12.82 -1.94 10.51
CA GLY A 69 -14.18 -2.34 10.83
C GLY A 69 -14.22 -3.49 11.84
N ALA A 70 -15.43 -3.85 12.29
CA ALA A 70 -15.64 -4.97 13.20
C ALA A 70 -15.22 -6.34 12.60
N ASP A 71 -15.14 -6.41 11.27
CA ASP A 71 -14.67 -7.55 10.48
C ASP A 71 -13.14 -7.57 10.30
N GLY A 72 -12.42 -6.59 10.86
CA GLY A 72 -10.97 -6.46 10.73
C GLY A 72 -10.51 -5.90 9.39
N GLN A 73 -11.42 -5.45 8.52
CA GLN A 73 -11.09 -4.87 7.22
C GLN A 73 -10.85 -3.36 7.31
N PRO A 74 -9.98 -2.77 6.46
CA PRO A 74 -9.84 -1.33 6.35
C PRO A 74 -11.18 -0.66 6.04
N PHE A 75 -11.73 0.07 6.99
CA PHE A 75 -12.98 0.80 6.84
C PHE A 75 -12.73 2.24 6.40
N ARG A 76 -11.74 2.88 7.02
CA ARG A 76 -11.43 4.29 6.77
C ARG A 76 -9.93 4.57 6.89
N ARG A 77 -9.36 5.17 5.84
CA ARG A 77 -8.00 5.71 5.90
C ARG A 77 -7.94 6.90 6.86
N LEU A 78 -7.08 6.80 7.88
CA LEU A 78 -6.84 7.84 8.87
C LEU A 78 -5.74 8.81 8.41
N SER A 79 -4.65 8.28 7.85
CA SER A 79 -3.53 9.10 7.41
C SER A 79 -2.63 8.39 6.40
N TYR A 80 -1.79 9.17 5.71
CA TYR A 80 -0.62 8.69 4.99
C TYR A 80 0.57 8.66 5.95
N ILE A 81 1.38 7.61 5.92
CA ILE A 81 2.53 7.43 6.82
C ILE A 81 3.84 7.80 6.11
N ALA A 82 4.10 7.16 4.98
CA ALA A 82 5.36 7.30 4.24
C ALA A 82 5.26 6.68 2.85
N THR A 83 6.17 7.07 1.97
CA THR A 83 6.49 6.29 0.77
C THR A 83 7.59 5.30 1.10
N TYR A 84 7.48 4.08 0.58
CA TYR A 84 8.51 3.05 0.68
C TYR A 84 8.88 2.51 -0.70
N GLY A 85 10.15 2.13 -0.84
CA GLY A 85 10.59 1.21 -1.88
C GLY A 85 10.19 -0.22 -1.51
N VAL A 86 9.78 -1.01 -2.49
CA VAL A 86 9.36 -2.41 -2.31
C VAL A 86 10.02 -3.31 -3.33
N LYS A 87 10.10 -4.61 -3.02
CA LYS A 87 10.62 -5.64 -3.93
C LYS A 87 9.88 -6.96 -3.77
N ASP A 88 10.19 -7.91 -4.64
CA ASP A 88 9.67 -9.28 -4.59
C ASP A 88 8.12 -9.32 -4.63
N VAL A 89 7.52 -8.54 -5.55
CA VAL A 89 6.07 -8.36 -5.64
C VAL A 89 5.39 -9.57 -6.29
N GLN A 90 4.74 -10.37 -5.46
CA GLN A 90 4.11 -11.63 -5.85
C GLN A 90 2.60 -11.61 -5.62
N VAL A 91 1.89 -12.34 -6.46
CA VAL A 91 0.46 -12.60 -6.30
C VAL A 91 0.27 -14.10 -6.35
N GLU A 92 -0.24 -14.67 -5.26
CA GLU A 92 -0.50 -16.11 -5.12
C GLU A 92 -1.94 -16.33 -4.66
N GLY A 93 -2.81 -16.77 -5.58
CA GLY A 93 -4.25 -16.82 -5.33
C GLY A 93 -4.78 -15.42 -5.02
N THR A 94 -5.34 -15.24 -3.82
CA THR A 94 -5.85 -13.94 -3.36
C THR A 94 -4.81 -13.12 -2.60
N ASN A 95 -3.58 -13.61 -2.45
CA ASN A 95 -2.55 -12.94 -1.66
C ASN A 95 -1.67 -12.04 -2.54
N LEU A 96 -1.64 -10.74 -2.26
CA LEU A 96 -0.58 -9.83 -2.72
C LEU A 96 0.49 -9.73 -1.64
N ALA A 97 1.73 -10.08 -1.98
CA ALA A 97 2.87 -10.06 -1.08
C ALA A 97 4.05 -9.29 -1.66
N PHE A 98 4.80 -8.60 -0.81
CA PHE A 98 6.09 -7.97 -1.13
C PHE A 98 6.88 -7.63 0.14
N GLN A 99 8.14 -7.25 -0.03
CA GLN A 99 8.99 -6.76 1.06
C GLN A 99 9.16 -5.24 0.95
N PHE A 100 9.09 -4.55 2.09
CA PHE A 100 9.53 -3.16 2.18
C PHE A 100 11.07 -3.13 2.28
N VAL A 101 11.71 -2.35 1.42
CA VAL A 101 13.17 -2.25 1.33
C VAL A 101 13.68 -1.04 2.08
N GLU A 102 13.12 0.13 1.78
CA GLU A 102 13.56 1.40 2.34
C GLU A 102 12.41 2.38 2.49
N ARG A 103 12.51 3.26 3.47
CA ARG A 103 11.57 4.36 3.68
C ARG A 103 12.09 5.58 2.93
N LEU A 104 11.37 5.99 1.88
CA LEU A 104 11.80 7.04 0.95
C LEU A 104 11.39 8.44 1.42
N ASP A 105 10.16 8.59 1.91
CA ASP A 105 9.60 9.88 2.33
C ASP A 105 8.78 9.71 3.61
N ASN A 106 8.72 10.77 4.43
CA ASN A 106 7.91 10.83 5.65
C ASN A 106 6.82 11.87 5.53
N PHE A 107 5.60 11.51 5.94
CA PHE A 107 4.48 12.45 5.99
C PHE A 107 4.19 12.78 7.45
N THR A 108 4.53 14.00 7.87
CA THR A 108 4.18 14.54 9.19
C THR A 108 2.83 15.24 9.15
#